data_AF-A0A5K1DZT3-F1
#
_entry.id   AF-A0A5K1DZT3-F1
#
_cell.length_a   1.000
_cell.length_b   1.000
_cell.length_c   1.000
_cell.angle_alpha   90.00
_cell.angle_beta   90.00
_cell.angle_gamma   90.00
#
_symmetry.space_group_name_H-M   'P 1'
#
loop_
_entity.id
_entity.type
_entity.pdbx_description
1 polymer ?
#
loop_
_entity_poly.entity_id
_entity_poly.type
_entity_poly.pdbx_seq_one_letter_code
_entity_poly.pdbx_strand_id
1 'polypeptide(L)'
;VGSVNCKTEQKFCKELGVWPSTMPRIFVYSYRSSEEGSLVEYSGDLDSRQLRKFCQDQLPRFSKRVDLSAFDFSPKKGKNMPQVVLLSTKKETPVIWRTLCGLYRKQLIFYDAE
;
A
#
# COMPACT_ATOMS: atom_id res chain seq x y z
N VAL A 1 -11.92 -3.97 4.01
CA VAL A 1 -12.43 -2.80 4.75
C VAL A 1 -13.14 -3.32 5.98
N GLY A 2 -12.92 -2.70 7.13
CA GLY A 2 -13.56 -3.09 8.40
C GLY A 2 -14.05 -1.85 9.15
N SER A 3 -14.87 -2.06 10.17
CA SER A 3 -15.40 -1.01 11.03
C SER A 3 -15.29 -1.41 12.50
N VAL A 4 -15.01 -0.44 13.37
CA VAL A 4 -14.96 -0.64 14.82
C VAL A 4 -16.00 0.26 15.48
N ASN A 5 -16.86 -0.33 16.32
CA ASN A 5 -17.82 0.42 17.10
C ASN A 5 -17.20 0.80 18.45
N CYS A 6 -16.78 2.06 18.61
CA CYS A 6 -16.16 2.51 19.85
C CYS A 6 -17.08 2.55 21.07
N LYS A 7 -18.41 2.37 20.90
CA LYS A 7 -19.32 2.20 22.05
C LYS A 7 -19.15 0.83 22.70
N THR A 8 -18.91 -0.20 21.90
CA THR A 8 -18.67 -1.58 22.37
C THR A 8 -17.19 -1.83 22.61
N GLU A 9 -16.30 -1.32 21.76
CA GLU A 9 -14.84 -1.53 21.82
C GLU A 9 -14.10 -0.35 22.49
N GLN A 10 -14.56 0.08 23.67
CA GLN A 10 -14.06 1.30 24.31
C GLN A 10 -12.56 1.25 24.63
N LYS A 11 -12.06 0.10 25.12
CA LYS A 11 -10.65 -0.05 25.50
C LYS A 11 -9.73 0.16 24.30
N PHE A 12 -10.02 -0.53 23.21
CA PHE A 12 -9.27 -0.41 21.95
C PHE A 12 -9.31 1.02 21.40
N CYS A 13 -10.48 1.66 21.42
CA CYS A 13 -10.61 3.04 20.95
C CYS A 13 -9.90 4.07 21.85
N LYS A 14 -9.76 3.81 23.15
CA LYS A 14 -8.92 4.63 24.05
C LYS A 14 -7.44 4.45 23.73
N GLU A 15 -6.99 3.22 23.53
CA GLU A 15 -5.59 2.92 23.18
C GLU A 15 -5.17 3.56 21.85
N LEU A 16 -6.08 3.61 20.86
CA LEU A 16 -5.85 4.30 19.60
C LEU A 16 -5.99 5.84 19.67
N GLY A 17 -6.33 6.42 20.83
CA GLY A 17 -6.54 7.85 20.98
C GLY A 17 -7.74 8.39 20.19
N VAL A 18 -8.73 7.54 19.92
CA VAL A 18 -9.97 7.90 19.19
C VAL A 18 -11.18 8.07 20.09
N TRP A 19 -11.05 7.80 21.39
CA TRP A 19 -12.09 7.99 22.39
C TRP A 19 -11.74 9.14 23.35
N PRO A 20 -12.70 9.99 23.75
CA PRO A 20 -14.09 10.06 23.29
C PRO A 20 -14.17 10.82 21.96
N SER A 21 -14.71 10.20 20.91
CA SER A 21 -14.99 10.90 19.64
C SER A 21 -16.48 10.80 19.32
N THR A 22 -17.05 11.93 18.92
CA THR A 22 -18.43 12.04 18.43
C THR A 22 -18.52 11.85 16.91
N MET A 23 -17.38 11.81 16.21
CA MET A 23 -17.30 11.67 14.77
C MET A 23 -16.58 10.37 14.36
N PRO A 24 -16.98 9.75 13.23
CA PRO A 24 -16.26 8.61 12.68
C PRO A 24 -14.87 9.04 12.23
N ARG A 25 -13.86 8.23 12.59
CA ARG A 25 -12.47 8.41 12.15
C ARG A 25 -12.11 7.26 11.22
N ILE A 26 -11.45 7.58 10.11
CA ILE A 26 -11.06 6.60 9.09
C ILE A 26 -9.55 6.45 9.12
N PHE A 27 -9.11 5.20 9.22
CA PHE A 27 -7.68 4.87 9.22
C PHE A 27 -7.36 3.88 8.10
N VAL A 28 -6.16 4.00 7.56
CA VAL A 28 -5.60 3.08 6.58
C VAL A 28 -4.27 2.55 7.11
N TYR A 29 -4.09 1.23 7.05
CA TYR A 29 -2.79 0.62 7.22
C TYR A 29 -1.96 0.85 5.95
N SER A 30 -1.08 1.85 6.02
CA SER A 30 -0.25 2.31 4.91
C SER A 30 1.06 1.54 4.82
N TYR A 31 1.48 1.28 3.59
CA TYR A 31 2.83 0.80 3.26
C TYR A 31 3.57 1.79 2.36
N ARG A 32 3.15 3.07 2.40
CA ARG A 32 3.66 4.10 1.49
C ARG A 32 5.09 4.55 1.84
N SER A 33 5.35 4.77 3.12
CA SER A 33 6.59 5.41 3.61
C SER A 33 7.67 4.41 3.98
N SER A 34 7.32 3.15 4.23
CA SER A 34 8.28 2.16 4.69
C SER A 34 7.87 0.73 4.32
N GLU A 35 8.81 -0.17 4.52
CA GLU A 35 8.57 -1.61 4.47
C GLU A 35 7.69 -2.12 5.64
N GLU A 36 7.46 -1.31 6.66
CA GLU A 36 6.57 -1.63 7.77
C GLU A 36 5.24 -0.89 7.63
N GLY A 37 4.16 -1.56 8.01
CA GLY A 37 2.82 -0.99 7.95
C GLY A 37 2.66 0.05 9.05
N SER A 38 2.12 1.22 8.73
CA SER A 38 1.77 2.25 9.72
C SER A 38 0.29 2.62 9.61
N LEU A 39 -0.32 2.98 10.74
CA LEU A 39 -1.70 3.46 10.73
C LEU A 39 -1.71 4.95 10.40
N VAL A 40 -2.41 5.32 9.33
CA VAL A 40 -2.54 6.72 8.88
C VAL A 40 -4.00 7.11 8.89
N GLU A 41 -4.30 8.23 9.55
CA GLU A 41 -5.65 8.79 9.59
C GLU A 41 -5.96 9.56 8.30
N TYR A 42 -7.19 9.41 7.82
CA TYR A 42 -7.76 10.27 6.80
C TYR A 42 -8.48 11.45 7.44
N SER A 43 -8.00 12.66 7.15
CA SER A 43 -8.53 13.93 7.67
C SER A 43 -9.24 14.79 6.61
N GLY A 44 -9.48 14.24 5.41
CA GLY A 44 -10.20 14.93 4.35
C GLY A 44 -11.72 14.82 4.46
N ASP A 45 -12.43 15.43 3.52
CA ASP A 45 -13.89 15.36 3.45
C ASP A 45 -14.39 13.93 3.27
N LEU A 46 -15.58 13.61 3.80
CA LEU A 46 -16.22 12.31 3.58
C LEU A 46 -16.81 12.19 2.16
N ASP A 47 -15.95 12.38 1.15
CA ASP A 47 -16.22 12.17 -0.25
C ASP A 47 -15.59 10.86 -0.73
N SER A 48 -16.39 10.03 -1.40
CA SER A 48 -15.96 8.71 -1.88
C SER A 48 -14.78 8.78 -2.85
N ARG A 49 -14.68 9.83 -3.67
CA ARG A 49 -13.60 9.97 -4.66
C ARG A 49 -12.30 10.35 -3.98
N GLN A 50 -12.33 11.32 -3.05
CA GLN A 50 -11.15 11.71 -2.27
C GLN A 50 -10.66 10.55 -1.39
N LEU A 51 -11.56 9.86 -0.68
CA LEU A 51 -11.21 8.72 0.16
C LEU A 51 -10.60 7.58 -0.67
N ARG A 52 -11.19 7.26 -1.84
CA ARG A 52 -10.64 6.26 -2.75
C ARG A 52 -9.20 6.61 -3.16
N LYS A 53 -8.97 7.86 -3.56
CA LYS A 53 -7.64 8.34 -3.96
C LYS A 53 -6.65 8.22 -2.80
N PHE A 54 -7.05 8.67 -1.61
CA PHE A 54 -6.24 8.55 -0.40
C PHE A 54 -5.84 7.09 -0.12
N CYS A 55 -6.80 6.16 -0.13
CA CYS A 55 -6.52 4.73 0.06
C CYS A 55 -5.54 4.17 -0.99
N GLN A 56 -5.71 4.54 -2.26
CA GLN A 56 -4.80 4.11 -3.33
C GLN A 56 -3.39 4.67 -3.16
N ASP A 57 -3.25 5.89 -2.64
CA ASP A 57 -1.94 6.48 -2.38
C ASP A 57 -1.19 5.76 -1.26
N GLN A 58 -1.90 5.16 -0.30
CA GLN A 58 -1.31 4.38 0.80
C GLN A 58 -0.83 2.97 0.40
N LEU A 59 -1.16 2.50 -0.80
CA LEU A 59 -0.72 1.18 -1.26
C LEU A 59 0.81 1.09 -1.34
N PRO A 60 1.40 -0.10 -1.19
CA PRO A 60 2.83 -0.27 -1.32
C PRO A 60 3.34 0.13 -2.71
N ARG A 61 4.60 0.57 -2.75
CA ARG A 61 5.35 0.85 -3.99
C ARG A 61 6.62 0.00 -4.02
N PHE A 62 6.46 -1.31 -3.88
CA PHE A 62 7.59 -2.24 -3.79
C PHE A 62 8.18 -2.62 -5.16
N SER A 63 7.48 -2.32 -6.26
CA SER A 63 8.05 -2.50 -7.59
C SER A 63 9.18 -1.52 -7.83
N LYS A 64 10.24 -1.98 -8.48
CA LYS A 64 11.39 -1.15 -8.86
C LYS A 64 11.31 -0.76 -10.33
N ARG A 65 11.44 0.54 -10.61
CA ARG A 65 11.56 1.05 -11.97
C ARG A 65 12.88 0.62 -12.59
N VAL A 66 12.82 0.12 -13.82
CA VAL A 66 13.99 -0.35 -14.56
C VAL A 66 13.91 0.02 -16.03
N ASP A 67 15.05 0.40 -16.59
CA ASP A 67 15.23 0.51 -18.02
C ASP A 67 15.37 -0.89 -18.62
N LEU A 68 14.42 -1.29 -19.48
CA LEU A 68 14.42 -2.59 -20.14
C LEU A 68 15.66 -2.84 -21.00
N SER A 69 16.26 -1.79 -21.56
CA SER A 69 17.44 -1.93 -22.42
C SER A 69 18.69 -2.34 -21.65
N ALA A 70 18.73 -2.03 -20.35
CA ALA A 70 19.83 -2.33 -19.44
C ALA A 70 19.47 -3.37 -18.36
N PHE A 71 18.24 -3.91 -18.38
CA PHE A 71 17.77 -4.80 -17.33
C PHE A 71 18.29 -6.23 -17.53
N ASP A 72 19.09 -6.69 -16.58
CA ASP A 72 19.58 -8.06 -16.52
C ASP A 72 18.67 -8.95 -15.66
N PHE A 73 18.06 -9.93 -16.31
CA PHE A 73 17.21 -10.95 -15.70
C PHE A 73 18.01 -12.08 -15.02
N SER A 74 19.34 -12.03 -15.05
CA SER A 74 20.17 -13.07 -14.45
C SER A 74 19.85 -13.25 -12.95
N PRO A 75 19.91 -14.49 -12.44
CA PRO A 75 19.73 -14.74 -11.02
C PRO A 75 20.79 -14.01 -10.21
N LYS A 76 20.40 -12.99 -9.43
CA LYS A 76 21.34 -12.29 -8.55
C LYS A 76 21.75 -13.21 -7.39
N LYS A 77 23.06 -13.36 -7.15
CA LYS A 77 23.58 -14.12 -6.00
C LYS A 77 22.86 -13.70 -4.71
N GLY A 78 22.22 -14.64 -4.03
CA GLY A 78 21.47 -14.42 -2.79
C GLY A 78 19.99 -14.05 -2.95
N LYS A 79 19.43 -13.98 -4.17
CA LYS A 79 18.00 -13.76 -4.42
C LYS A 79 17.40 -14.90 -5.25
N ASN A 80 16.91 -15.93 -4.57
CA ASN A 80 16.27 -17.09 -5.19
C ASN A 80 14.77 -16.90 -5.50
N MET A 81 14.26 -15.66 -5.48
CA MET A 81 12.86 -15.37 -5.75
C MET A 81 12.62 -15.13 -7.25
N PRO A 82 11.52 -15.66 -7.82
CA PRO A 82 11.13 -15.33 -9.18
C PRO A 82 10.94 -13.82 -9.36
N GLN A 83 11.36 -13.32 -10.53
CA GLN A 83 11.29 -11.92 -10.91
C GLN A 83 10.17 -11.72 -11.91
N VAL A 84 9.40 -10.64 -11.75
CA VAL A 84 8.29 -10.29 -12.65
C VAL A 84 8.42 -8.83 -13.04
N VAL A 85 8.33 -8.54 -14.34
CA VAL A 85 8.42 -7.18 -14.89
C VAL A 85 7.09 -6.81 -15.53
N LEU A 86 6.54 -5.65 -15.17
CA LEU A 86 5.41 -5.06 -15.86
C LEU A 86 5.87 -4.26 -17.08
N LEU A 87 5.39 -4.65 -18.26
CA LEU A 87 5.52 -3.87 -19.50
C LEU A 87 4.26 -3.02 -19.67
N SER A 88 4.39 -1.71 -19.59
CA SER A 88 3.26 -0.78 -19.62
C SER A 88 3.71 0.56 -20.19
N THR A 89 2.86 1.20 -20.99
CA THR A 89 3.08 2.57 -21.50
C THR A 89 2.69 3.66 -20.48
N LYS A 90 2.14 3.26 -19.33
CA LYS A 90 1.72 4.20 -18.28
C LYS A 90 2.92 4.73 -17.51
N LYS A 91 3.00 6.06 -17.41
CA LYS A 91 3.97 6.76 -16.58
C LYS A 91 3.93 6.32 -15.12
N GLU A 92 2.73 6.16 -14.55
CA GLU A 92 2.55 5.76 -13.14
C GLU A 92 2.30 4.27 -13.01
N THR A 93 2.83 3.69 -11.93
CA THR A 93 2.68 2.27 -11.63
C THR A 93 1.21 1.98 -11.32
N PRO A 94 0.54 1.09 -12.09
CA PRO A 94 -0.89 0.84 -11.91
C PRO A 94 -1.25 0.38 -10.50
N VAL A 95 -2.40 0.80 -10.00
CA VAL A 95 -2.93 0.40 -8.68
C VAL A 95 -2.95 -1.11 -8.51
N ILE A 96 -3.40 -1.85 -9.52
CA ILE A 96 -3.42 -3.32 -9.49
C ILE A 96 -2.02 -3.91 -9.34
N TRP A 97 -1.00 -3.32 -9.98
CA TRP A 97 0.39 -3.77 -9.86
C TRP A 97 0.90 -3.55 -8.44
N ARG A 98 0.63 -2.37 -7.87
CA ARG A 98 0.95 -2.04 -6.47
C ARG A 98 0.29 -3.02 -5.49
N THR A 99 -0.96 -3.40 -5.72
CA THR A 99 -1.66 -4.41 -4.92
C THR A 99 -0.99 -5.78 -5.02
N LEU A 100 -0.68 -6.25 -6.23
CA LEU A 100 0.01 -7.54 -6.44
C LEU A 100 1.38 -7.56 -5.75
N CYS A 101 2.15 -6.46 -5.83
CA CYS A 101 3.42 -6.31 -5.14
C CYS A 101 3.28 -6.50 -3.62
N GLY A 102 2.20 -5.98 -3.04
CA GLY A 102 1.90 -6.15 -1.63
C GLY A 102 1.51 -7.59 -1.27
N LEU A 103 0.65 -8.22 -2.08
CA LEU A 103 0.13 -9.57 -1.84
C LEU A 103 1.23 -10.64 -1.91
N TYR A 104 2.12 -10.55 -2.90
CA TYR A 104 3.21 -11.52 -3.11
C TYR A 104 4.55 -11.04 -2.55
N ARG A 105 4.48 -10.17 -1.54
CA ARG A 105 5.66 -9.64 -0.87
C ARG A 105 6.49 -10.79 -0.30
N LYS A 106 7.82 -10.73 -0.50
CA LYS A 106 8.81 -11.77 -0.11
C LYS A 106 8.64 -13.12 -0.82
N GLN A 107 7.79 -13.20 -1.84
CA GLN A 107 7.67 -14.38 -2.71
C GLN A 107 8.16 -14.08 -4.12
N LEU A 108 7.86 -12.87 -4.62
CA LEU A 108 8.25 -12.40 -5.94
C LEU A 108 8.98 -11.06 -5.82
N ILE A 109 9.87 -10.79 -6.78
CA ILE A 109 10.49 -9.48 -6.97
C ILE A 109 9.79 -8.79 -8.13
N PHE A 110 9.17 -7.66 -7.85
CA PHE A 110 8.42 -6.90 -8.84
C PHE A 110 9.25 -5.76 -9.41
N TYR A 111 9.14 -5.59 -10.72
CA TYR A 111 9.74 -4.50 -11.48
C TYR A 111 8.69 -3.88 -12.40
N ASP A 112 8.90 -2.63 -12.76
CA ASP A 112 8.10 -1.93 -13.76
C ASP A 112 9.02 -1.23 -14.75
N ALA A 113 8.78 -1.46 -16.04
CA ALA A 113 9.51 -0.79 -17.09
C ALA A 113 9.26 0.73 -17.01
N GLU A 114 10.32 1.52 -17.18
CA GLU A 114 10.21 2.97 -17.33
C GLU A 114 9.60 3.37 -18.69
#